data_AF-A0A9E5VAA4-F1
#
_entry.id   AF-A0A9E5VAA4-F1
#
_cell.length_a   1.000
_cell.length_b   1.000
_cell.length_c   1.000
_cell.angle_alpha   90.00
_cell.angle_beta   90.00
_cell.angle_gamma   90.00
#
_symmetry.space_group_name_H-M   'P 1'
#
loop_
_entity.id
_entity.type
_entity.pdbx_description
1 polymer ?
#
loop_
_entity_poly.entity_id
_entity_poly.type
_entity_poly.pdbx_seq_one_letter_code
_entity_poly.pdbx_strand_id
1 'polypeptide(L)'
;MTAKQKHHAVRFEMLLTKEQNEHWQALADSLNISKAELVRRKMSGCRIKTIPQANWKCYWQLLKISDAINQIAKAQNFAIAQGLTPPQFDLIPFDELIAEISRLRLYLLLGSSGESE
;
A
#
# COMPACT_ATOMS: atom_id res chain seq x y z
N MET A 1 -2.28 10.22 42.34
CA MET A 1 -1.16 9.67 41.55
C MET A 1 -1.55 9.72 40.09
N THR A 2 -0.95 10.60 39.28
CA THR A 2 -1.24 10.72 37.85
C THR A 2 -0.57 9.57 37.09
N ALA A 3 -1.36 8.69 36.49
CA ALA A 3 -0.85 7.62 35.64
C ALA A 3 -0.03 8.22 34.49
N LYS A 4 1.26 7.89 34.39
CA LYS A 4 2.10 8.25 33.24
C LYS A 4 1.47 7.61 32.00
N GLN A 5 0.97 8.44 31.08
CA GLN A 5 0.55 7.97 29.76
C GLN A 5 1.75 7.31 29.09
N LYS A 6 1.67 5.99 28.85
CA LYS A 6 2.68 5.28 28.05
C LYS A 6 2.50 5.72 26.60
N HIS A 7 3.43 6.54 26.11
CA HIS A 7 3.52 6.83 24.69
C HIS A 7 3.88 5.53 23.96
N HIS A 8 2.91 4.94 23.27
CA HIS A 8 3.15 3.82 22.36
C HIS A 8 3.77 4.38 21.08
N ALA A 9 5.08 4.18 20.91
CA ALA A 9 5.73 4.49 19.66
C ALA A 9 5.36 3.42 18.62
N VAL A 10 4.66 3.83 17.56
CA VAL A 10 4.40 2.99 16.39
C VAL A 10 5.55 3.19 15.41
N ARG A 11 6.22 2.10 15.02
CA ARG A 11 7.26 2.13 13.97
C ARG A 11 6.58 2.11 12.61
N PHE A 12 6.86 3.12 11.79
CA PHE A 12 6.48 3.16 10.38
C PHE A 12 7.71 2.87 9.53
N GLU A 13 7.60 1.94 8.59
CA GLU A 13 8.63 1.67 7.59
C GLU A 13 8.12 2.12 6.23
N MET A 14 8.93 2.94 5.54
CA MET A 14 8.63 3.44 4.22
C MET A 14 9.73 2.97 3.27
N LEU A 15 9.33 2.34 2.16
CA LEU A 15 10.24 2.01 1.07
C LEU A 15 10.22 3.18 0.09
N LEU A 16 11.37 3.81 -0.09
CA LEU A 16 11.54 4.96 -0.98
C LEU A 16 12.57 4.62 -2.06
N THR A 17 12.35 5.12 -3.27
CA THR A 17 13.43 5.18 -4.26
C THR A 17 14.52 6.14 -3.80
N LYS A 18 15.71 6.06 -4.40
CA LYS A 18 16.83 6.95 -4.08
C LYS A 18 16.43 8.43 -4.25
N GLU A 19 15.83 8.77 -5.39
CA GLU A 19 15.37 10.13 -5.71
C GLU A 19 14.33 10.63 -4.70
N GLN A 20 13.37 9.77 -4.32
CA GLN A 20 12.39 10.11 -3.29
C GLN A 20 13.08 10.37 -1.96
N ASN A 21 14.00 9.51 -1.53
CA ASN A 21 14.72 9.70 -0.27
C ASN A 21 15.53 11.00 -0.25
N GLU A 22 16.21 11.35 -1.35
CA GLU A 22 16.95 12.61 -1.50
C GLU A 22 16.01 13.82 -1.42
N HIS A 23 14.87 13.77 -2.11
CA HIS A 23 13.85 14.81 -2.05
C HIS A 23 13.32 15.03 -0.62
N TRP A 24 12.97 13.95 0.08
CA TRP A 24 12.49 14.01 1.47
C TRP A 24 13.57 14.52 2.43
N GLN A 25 14.84 14.19 2.19
CA GLN A 25 15.96 14.70 2.97
C GLN A 25 16.12 16.21 2.76
N ALA A 26 16.16 16.67 1.51
CA ALA A 26 16.27 18.10 1.19
C ALA A 26 15.12 18.93 1.79
N LEU A 27 13.89 18.40 1.77
CA LEU A 27 12.75 19.04 2.43
C LEU A 27 12.94 19.14 3.95
N ALA A 28 13.43 18.08 4.59
CA ALA A 28 13.67 18.07 6.03
C ALA A 28 14.75 19.09 6.41
N ASP A 29 15.82 19.15 5.63
CA ASP A 29 16.94 20.09 5.81
C ASP A 29 16.47 21.54 5.62
N SER A 30 15.61 21.82 4.62
CA SER A 30 15.04 23.16 4.38
C SER A 30 14.19 23.69 5.54
N LEU A 31 13.63 22.77 6.34
CA LEU A 31 12.80 23.07 7.51
C LEU A 31 13.58 22.94 8.82
N ASN A 32 14.88 22.61 8.75
CA ASN A 32 15.76 22.37 9.89
C ASN A 32 15.18 21.35 10.90
N ILE A 33 14.60 20.26 10.39
CA ILE A 33 14.04 19.17 11.19
C ILE A 33 14.57 17.82 10.71
N SER A 34 14.46 16.80 11.56
CA SER A 34 14.76 15.43 11.11
C SER A 34 13.73 14.95 10.08
N LYS A 35 14.15 14.09 9.15
CA LYS A 35 13.25 13.42 8.20
C LYS A 35 12.13 12.64 8.89
N ALA A 36 12.40 12.01 10.04
CA ALA A 36 11.38 11.33 10.84
C ALA A 36 10.33 12.30 11.40
N GLU A 37 10.74 13.50 11.79
CA GLU A 37 9.83 14.56 12.24
C GLU A 37 8.99 15.10 11.08
N LEU A 38 9.60 15.28 9.91
CA LEU A 38 8.86 15.65 8.69
C LEU A 38 7.77 14.62 8.37
N VAL A 39 8.09 13.32 8.43
CA VAL A 39 7.11 12.24 8.23
C VAL A 39 6.00 12.31 9.29
N ARG A 40 6.34 12.47 10.58
CA ARG A 40 5.33 12.60 11.64
C ARG A 40 4.39 13.78 11.40
N ARG A 41 4.90 14.94 10.98
CA ARG A 41 4.09 16.12 10.67
C ARG A 41 3.21 15.94 9.44
N LYS A 42 3.72 15.25 8.41
CA LYS A 42 2.91 14.90 7.23
C LYS A 42 1.80 13.92 7.61
N MET A 43 2.08 13.01 8.54
CA MET A 43 1.13 12.00 9.02
C MET A 43 0.19 12.50 10.13
N SER A 44 0.48 13.61 10.82
CA SER A 44 -0.32 14.07 11.97
C SER A 44 -1.75 14.50 11.60
N GLY A 45 -2.02 14.74 10.32
CA GLY A 45 -3.36 14.96 9.78
C GLY A 45 -4.02 13.72 9.17
N CYS A 46 -3.28 12.62 9.02
CA CYS A 46 -3.79 11.39 8.42
C CYS A 46 -4.59 10.58 9.44
N ARG A 47 -5.88 10.36 9.17
CA ARG A 47 -6.69 9.42 9.95
C ARG A 47 -6.49 8.01 9.40
N ILE A 48 -6.30 7.04 10.29
CA ILE A 48 -6.39 5.62 9.93
C ILE A 48 -7.85 5.35 9.59
N LYS A 49 -8.15 5.16 8.29
CA LYS A 49 -9.49 4.76 7.86
C LYS A 49 -9.68 3.28 8.14
N THR A 50 -10.77 2.94 8.82
CA THR A 50 -11.21 1.56 8.98
C THR A 50 -12.05 1.15 7.77
N ILE A 51 -11.95 -0.11 7.37
CA ILE A 51 -12.82 -0.64 6.32
C ILE A 51 -14.24 -0.73 6.91
N PRO A 52 -15.27 -0.15 6.27
CA PRO A 52 -16.64 -0.28 6.72
C PRO A 52 -17.04 -1.76 6.85
N GLN A 53 -17.80 -2.12 7.89
CA GLN A 53 -18.17 -3.52 8.14
C GLN A 53 -18.91 -4.15 6.95
N ALA A 54 -19.77 -3.38 6.27
CA ALA A 54 -20.45 -3.81 5.04
C ALA A 54 -19.48 -4.22 3.92
N ASN A 55 -18.32 -3.56 3.84
CA ASN A 55 -17.31 -3.77 2.80
C ASN A 55 -16.24 -4.79 3.20
N TRP A 56 -16.15 -5.14 4.50
CA TRP A 56 -15.09 -5.96 5.07
C TRP A 56 -14.87 -7.26 4.30
N LYS A 57 -15.94 -8.04 4.10
CA LYS A 57 -15.86 -9.35 3.43
C LYS A 57 -15.35 -9.22 1.99
N CYS A 58 -15.88 -8.26 1.23
CA CYS A 58 -15.48 -8.03 -0.15
C CYS A 58 -14.01 -7.59 -0.25
N TYR A 59 -13.61 -6.65 0.59
CA TYR A 59 -12.23 -6.15 0.65
C TYR A 59 -11.20 -7.27 0.86
N TRP A 60 -11.47 -8.17 1.81
CA TRP A 60 -10.54 -9.28 2.11
C TRP A 60 -10.54 -10.37 1.03
N GLN A 61 -11.68 -10.61 0.35
CA GLN A 61 -11.70 -11.54 -0.77
C GLN A 61 -10.89 -11.01 -1.96
N LEU A 62 -11.03 -9.71 -2.26
CA LEU A 62 -10.21 -9.05 -3.28
C LEU A 62 -8.71 -9.12 -2.97
N LEU A 63 -8.31 -8.97 -1.70
CA LEU A 63 -6.92 -9.18 -1.31
C LEU A 63 -6.45 -10.61 -1.63
N LYS A 64 -7.23 -11.63 -1.25
CA LYS A 64 -6.86 -13.04 -1.51
C LYS A 64 -6.69 -13.32 -3.00
N ILE A 65 -7.57 -12.77 -3.84
CA ILE A 65 -7.48 -12.91 -5.30
C ILE A 65 -6.18 -12.27 -5.79
N SER A 66 -5.87 -11.04 -5.34
CA SER A 66 -4.61 -10.36 -5.69
C SER A 66 -3.38 -11.17 -5.27
N ASP A 67 -3.39 -11.78 -4.09
CA ASP A 67 -2.28 -12.59 -3.60
C ASP A 67 -2.09 -13.85 -4.44
N ALA A 68 -3.18 -14.52 -4.83
CA ALA A 68 -3.13 -15.68 -5.71
C ALA A 68 -2.55 -15.32 -7.09
N ILE A 69 -2.98 -14.20 -7.68
CA ILE A 69 -2.44 -13.70 -8.96
C ILE A 69 -0.93 -13.43 -8.84
N ASN A 70 -0.50 -12.76 -7.76
CA ASN A 70 0.92 -12.52 -7.51
C ASN A 70 1.74 -13.80 -7.40
N GLN A 71 1.19 -14.85 -6.78
CA GLN A 71 1.86 -16.16 -6.69
C GLN A 71 1.98 -16.83 -8.05
N ILE A 72 0.94 -16.76 -8.89
CA ILE A 72 0.97 -17.29 -10.26
C ILE A 72 2.05 -16.57 -11.08
N ALA A 73 2.08 -15.24 -11.06
CA ALA A 73 3.08 -14.46 -11.77
C ALA A 73 4.51 -14.78 -11.31
N LYS A 74 4.73 -14.93 -9.99
CA LYS A 74 6.03 -15.36 -9.44
C LYS A 74 6.42 -16.76 -9.91
N ALA A 75 5.50 -17.71 -9.90
CA ALA A 75 5.76 -19.07 -10.35
C ALA A 75 6.14 -19.11 -11.84
N GLN A 76 5.45 -18.33 -12.67
CA GLN A 76 5.76 -18.20 -14.09
C GLN A 76 7.14 -17.58 -14.31
N ASN A 77 7.45 -16.46 -13.65
CA ASN A 77 8.75 -15.81 -13.74
C ASN A 77 9.89 -16.72 -13.28
N PHE A 78 9.65 -17.52 -12.24
CA PHE A 78 10.61 -18.50 -11.75
C PHE A 78 10.83 -19.64 -12.76
N ALA A 79 9.76 -20.18 -13.36
CA ALA A 79 9.87 -21.20 -14.40
C ALA A 79 10.66 -20.70 -15.62
N ILE A 80 10.38 -19.45 -16.07
CA ILE A 80 11.14 -18.79 -17.14
C ILE A 80 12.63 -18.66 -16.78
N ALA A 81 12.93 -18.21 -15.55
CA ALA A 81 14.31 -18.08 -15.07
C ALA A 81 15.05 -19.44 -15.00
N GLN A 82 14.31 -20.55 -14.88
CA GLN A 82 14.84 -21.91 -14.93
C GLN A 82 14.92 -22.50 -16.34
N GLY A 83 14.60 -21.73 -17.38
CA GLY A 83 14.65 -22.18 -18.78
C GLY A 83 13.47 -23.06 -19.20
N LEU A 84 12.41 -23.13 -18.39
CA LEU A 84 11.16 -23.81 -18.76
C LEU A 84 10.32 -22.87 -19.64
N THR A 85 9.75 -23.40 -20.72
CA THR A 85 8.81 -22.69 -21.56
C THR A 85 7.45 -22.59 -20.86
N PRO A 86 6.99 -21.40 -20.47
CA PRO A 86 5.68 -21.25 -19.86
C PRO A 86 4.58 -21.60 -20.88
N PRO A 87 3.41 -22.08 -20.44
CA PRO A 87 2.29 -22.28 -21.34
C PRO A 87 1.91 -20.95 -21.99
N GLN A 88 1.61 -20.98 -23.29
CA GLN A 88 1.18 -19.81 -24.04
C GLN A 88 -0.27 -19.48 -23.66
N PHE A 89 -0.45 -18.76 -22.56
CA PHE A 89 -1.73 -18.13 -22.24
C PHE A 89 -1.81 -16.77 -22.95
N ASP A 90 -3.00 -16.40 -23.41
CA ASP A 90 -3.29 -14.99 -23.66
C ASP A 90 -3.01 -14.25 -22.36
N LEU A 91 -1.96 -13.44 -22.37
CA LEU A 91 -1.55 -12.61 -21.26
C LEU A 91 -2.68 -11.60 -21.05
N ILE A 92 -3.71 -11.96 -20.27
CA ILE A 92 -4.39 -10.95 -19.48
C ILE A 92 -3.26 -10.38 -18.62
N PRO A 93 -2.83 -9.13 -18.85
CA PRO A 93 -1.70 -8.60 -18.12
C PRO A 93 -2.12 -8.57 -16.66
N PHE A 94 -1.58 -9.50 -15.87
CA PHE A 94 -1.93 -9.65 -14.46
C PHE A 94 -1.75 -8.34 -13.71
N ASP A 95 -0.86 -7.47 -14.20
CA ASP A 95 -0.66 -6.11 -13.74
C ASP A 95 -1.91 -5.24 -13.86
N GLU A 96 -2.66 -5.31 -14.97
CA GLU A 96 -3.92 -4.58 -15.15
C GLU A 96 -4.99 -5.12 -14.18
N LEU A 97 -5.05 -6.44 -13.99
CA LEU A 97 -5.98 -7.05 -13.04
C LEU A 97 -5.64 -6.68 -11.59
N ILE A 98 -4.36 -6.66 -11.22
CA ILE A 98 -3.89 -6.21 -9.90
C ILE A 98 -4.21 -4.73 -9.68
N ALA A 99 -4.01 -3.90 -10.70
CA ALA A 99 -4.33 -2.48 -10.63
C ALA A 99 -5.84 -2.26 -10.40
N GLU A 100 -6.69 -3.01 -11.12
CA GLU A 100 -8.14 -2.92 -10.98
C GLU A 100 -8.62 -3.43 -9.61
N ILE A 101 -8.09 -4.56 -9.13
CA ILE A 101 -8.37 -5.06 -7.77
C ILE A 101 -7.95 -4.04 -6.71
N SER A 102 -6.80 -3.40 -6.90
CA SER A 102 -6.30 -2.35 -5.99
C SER A 102 -7.22 -1.13 -5.99
N ARG A 103 -7.71 -0.71 -7.16
CA ARG A 103 -8.68 0.38 -7.32
C ARG A 103 -9.99 0.08 -6.59
N LEU A 104 -10.54 -1.12 -6.76
CA LEU A 104 -11.77 -1.56 -6.09
C LEU A 104 -11.58 -1.60 -4.56
N ARG A 105 -10.44 -2.11 -4.08
CA ARG A 105 -10.13 -2.13 -2.64
C ARG A 105 -10.03 -0.73 -2.05
N LEU A 106 -9.45 0.22 -2.80
CA LEU A 106 -9.40 1.62 -2.40
C LEU A 106 -10.80 2.23 -2.30
N TYR A 107 -11.67 1.96 -3.27
CA TYR A 107 -13.07 2.40 -3.24
C TYR A 107 -13.80 1.87 -1.99
N LEU A 108 -13.62 0.59 -1.66
CA LEU A 108 -14.20 -0.03 -0.47
C LEU A 108 -13.68 0.55 0.86
N LEU A 109 -12.44 1.08 0.86
CA LEU A 109 -11.81 1.76 2.01
C LEU A 109 -12.27 3.21 2.17
N LEU A 110 -12.41 3.93 1.05
CA LEU A 110 -12.67 5.37 1.09
C LEU A 110 -14.16 5.71 1.16
N GLY A 111 -15.04 4.77 0.80
CA GLY A 111 -16.41 5.08 0.41
C GLY A 111 -16.42 5.77 -0.95
N SER A 112 -17.58 5.87 -1.60
CA SER A 112 -17.73 6.71 -2.79
C SER A 112 -17.36 8.16 -2.43
N SER A 113 -16.17 8.61 -2.80
CA SER A 113 -15.92 10.04 -3.00
C SER A 113 -16.62 10.45 -4.29
N GLY A 114 -17.95 10.44 -4.28
CA GLY A 114 -18.74 10.50 -5.51
C GLY A 114 -20.21 10.89 -5.34
N GLU A 115 -20.69 11.19 -4.15
CA GLU A 115 -21.96 11.92 -3.98
C GLU A 115 -21.76 12.98 -2.91
N SER A 116 -21.47 14.20 -3.37
CA SER A 116 -21.78 15.40 -2.62
C SER A 116 -23.27 15.62 -2.76
N GLU A 117 -24.03 15.41 -1.70
CA GLU A 117 -25.28 16.13 -1.44
C GLU A 117 -25.03 17.13 -0.30
#